data_AF-A0A0K9XY95-F1
#
_entry.id   AF-A0A0K9XY95-F1
#
_cell.length_a   1.000
_cell.length_b   1.000
_cell.length_c   1.000
_cell.angle_alpha   90.00
_cell.angle_beta   90.00
_cell.angle_gamma   90.00
#
_symmetry.space_group_name_H-M   'P 1'
#
loop_
_entity.id
_entity.type
_entity.pdbx_description
1 polymer ?
#
loop_
_entity_poly.entity_id
_entity_poly.type
_entity_poly.pdbx_seq_one_letter_code
_entity_poly.pdbx_strand_id
1 'polypeptide(L)'
;MSRLYLFFTLLFQFCFLYGQQPLDYDKILKIENLKFNNNEIRVYKKYSTSTGLELFRFYQDENNHWKAEFYQTYSRGNQKEFKVNIRKSKLNSLKNLELLWMQILDTDVMYLPKMDKIQYKLNKKNKDYQIEDGEILSSISRTYMVDGVDYYTLIKNKTHQNEFEYENPESYLQKYPNVDELISFQELLNLIRTEFKIFTNK
;
A
#
# COMPACT_ATOMS: atom_id res chain seq x y z
N MET A 1 25.80 -13.23 42.91
CA MET A 1 25.73 -12.51 41.63
C MET A 1 25.16 -13.40 40.53
N SER A 2 23.84 -13.57 40.42
CA SER A 2 23.28 -14.36 39.30
C SER A 2 21.80 -14.08 38.96
N ARG A 3 21.12 -13.14 39.65
CA ARG A 3 19.70 -12.83 39.37
C ARG A 3 19.46 -11.53 38.59
N LEU A 4 20.51 -10.77 38.27
CA LEU A 4 20.39 -9.48 37.57
C LEU A 4 20.55 -9.58 36.04
N TYR A 5 20.91 -10.74 35.50
CA TYR A 5 21.08 -10.93 34.04
C TYR A 5 19.83 -11.45 33.32
N LEU A 6 18.82 -11.90 34.07
CA LEU A 6 17.60 -12.48 33.47
C LEU A 6 16.58 -11.43 33.02
N PHE A 7 16.80 -10.16 33.38
CA PHE A 7 15.94 -9.04 32.94
C PHE A 7 16.44 -8.35 31.66
N PHE A 8 17.68 -8.60 31.23
CA PHE A 8 18.27 -7.93 30.06
C PHE A 8 18.03 -8.69 28.76
N THR A 9 17.66 -9.98 28.81
CA THR A 9 17.40 -10.81 27.62
C THR A 9 15.96 -10.71 27.10
N LEU A 10 15.03 -10.10 27.85
CA LEU A 10 13.62 -9.97 27.43
C LEU A 10 13.31 -8.69 26.64
N LEU A 11 14.22 -7.70 26.64
CA LEU A 11 13.98 -6.38 26.03
C LEU A 11 14.38 -6.27 24.55
N PHE A 12 14.95 -7.32 23.96
CA PHE A 12 15.41 -7.31 22.56
C PHE A 12 14.46 -7.98 21.55
N GLN A 13 13.24 -8.34 21.96
CA GLN A 13 12.26 -8.97 21.05
C GLN A 13 11.32 -7.98 20.34
N PHE A 14 11.46 -6.67 20.55
CA PHE A 14 10.72 -5.67 19.79
C PHE A 14 11.51 -5.19 18.58
N CYS A 15 11.69 -6.03 17.57
CA CYS A 15 12.18 -5.57 16.28
C CYS A 15 11.53 -6.38 15.15
N PHE A 16 10.46 -5.80 14.62
CA PHE A 16 9.94 -6.02 13.27
C PHE A 16 9.26 -7.36 12.98
N LEU A 17 8.03 -7.52 13.49
CA LEU A 17 7.04 -8.35 12.80
C LEU A 17 6.59 -7.59 11.53
N TYR A 18 7.36 -7.72 10.44
CA TYR A 18 6.89 -7.31 9.12
C TYR A 18 5.83 -8.29 8.63
N GLY A 19 4.83 -7.79 7.90
CA GLY A 19 3.76 -8.62 7.32
C GLY A 19 4.32 -9.69 6.38
N GLN A 20 3.59 -10.78 6.19
CA GLN A 20 3.92 -11.85 5.22
C GLN A 20 3.61 -11.43 3.77
N GLN A 21 2.61 -10.56 3.59
CA GLN A 21 2.12 -10.09 2.29
C GLN A 21 3.17 -9.41 1.38
N PRO A 22 4.09 -8.56 1.86
CA PRO A 22 5.08 -7.89 1.03
C PRO A 22 6.06 -8.91 0.45
N LEU A 23 6.40 -9.92 1.24
CA LEU A 23 7.29 -11.01 0.86
C LEU A 23 6.68 -11.84 -0.28
N ASP A 24 5.36 -12.00 -0.32
CA ASP A 24 4.68 -12.75 -1.37
C ASP A 24 4.56 -11.95 -2.67
N TYR A 25 4.32 -10.64 -2.59
CA TYR A 25 4.37 -9.76 -3.77
C TYR A 25 5.79 -9.68 -4.36
N ASP A 26 6.81 -9.59 -3.51
CA ASP A 26 8.20 -9.59 -3.94
C ASP A 26 8.58 -10.91 -4.63
N LYS A 27 8.08 -12.06 -4.15
CA LYS A 27 8.27 -13.35 -4.81
C LYS A 27 7.63 -13.42 -6.19
N ILE A 28 6.39 -12.95 -6.33
CA ILE A 28 5.69 -12.94 -7.61
C ILE A 28 6.47 -12.08 -8.63
N LEU A 29 7.02 -10.95 -8.18
CA LEU A 29 7.81 -10.04 -9.02
C LEU A 29 9.30 -10.39 -9.12
N LYS A 30 9.77 -11.42 -8.42
CA LYS A 30 11.18 -11.87 -8.34
C LYS A 30 12.15 -10.76 -7.92
N ILE A 31 11.78 -10.03 -6.87
CA ILE A 31 12.54 -8.89 -6.33
C ILE A 31 12.90 -9.06 -4.85
N GLU A 32 12.84 -10.28 -4.32
CA GLU A 32 13.09 -10.59 -2.90
C GLU A 32 14.49 -10.15 -2.44
N ASN A 33 15.45 -10.12 -3.37
CA ASN A 33 16.83 -9.70 -3.11
C ASN A 33 17.00 -8.16 -3.15
N LEU A 34 15.97 -7.40 -3.48
CA LEU A 34 16.05 -5.94 -3.51
C LEU A 34 15.93 -5.37 -2.10
N LYS A 35 17.04 -4.83 -1.61
CA LYS A 35 17.06 -4.05 -0.37
C LYS A 35 16.11 -2.86 -0.45
N PHE A 36 15.43 -2.59 0.66
CA PHE A 36 14.64 -1.39 0.86
C PHE A 36 15.53 -0.22 1.29
N ASN A 37 15.67 0.79 0.43
CA ASN A 37 16.55 1.94 0.68
C ASN A 37 16.02 2.85 1.78
N ASN A 38 16.89 3.73 2.30
CA ASN A 38 16.51 4.64 3.38
C ASN A 38 15.45 5.68 2.94
N ASN A 39 15.44 6.06 1.67
CA ASN A 39 14.38 6.87 1.10
C ASN A 39 13.79 6.08 -0.07
N GLU A 40 12.68 5.40 0.18
CA GLU A 40 12.03 4.55 -0.81
C GLU A 40 10.53 4.45 -0.54
N ILE A 41 9.73 4.49 -1.61
CA ILE A 41 8.35 4.05 -1.61
C ILE A 41 8.17 2.91 -2.61
N ARG A 42 7.42 1.89 -2.20
CA ARG A 42 6.92 0.82 -3.05
C ARG A 42 5.40 0.81 -2.95
N VAL A 43 4.72 1.02 -4.08
CA VAL A 43 3.27 0.92 -4.19
C VAL A 43 2.94 -0.25 -5.10
N TYR A 44 2.37 -1.30 -4.52
CA TYR A 44 1.91 -2.48 -5.22
C TYR A 44 0.44 -2.28 -5.56
N LYS A 45 0.05 -2.64 -6.78
CA LYS A 45 -1.33 -2.64 -7.25
C LYS A 45 -1.69 -4.06 -7.66
N LYS A 46 -2.70 -4.62 -7.00
CA LYS A 46 -3.22 -5.97 -7.25
C LYS A 46 -4.68 -5.90 -7.66
N TYR A 47 -5.05 -6.68 -8.66
CA TYR A 47 -6.43 -6.76 -9.13
C TYR A 47 -7.12 -7.98 -8.53
N SER A 48 -8.29 -7.83 -7.91
CA SER A 48 -8.95 -8.92 -7.16
C SER A 48 -9.29 -10.13 -8.03
N THR A 49 -9.57 -9.93 -9.32
CA THR A 49 -10.03 -10.97 -10.26
C THR A 49 -8.93 -11.49 -11.21
N SER A 50 -7.69 -10.99 -11.09
CA SER A 50 -6.60 -11.42 -11.97
C SER A 50 -5.32 -11.70 -11.21
N THR A 51 -4.41 -12.47 -11.81
CA THR A 51 -3.05 -12.66 -11.30
C THR A 51 -2.13 -11.46 -11.57
N GLY A 52 -2.69 -10.37 -12.10
CA GLY A 52 -1.98 -9.13 -12.37
C GLY A 52 -1.46 -8.48 -11.09
N LEU A 53 -0.15 -8.27 -11.03
CA LEU A 53 0.54 -7.52 -9.99
C LEU A 53 1.45 -6.49 -10.65
N GLU A 54 1.32 -5.25 -10.21
CA GLU A 54 2.15 -4.12 -10.62
C GLU A 54 2.84 -3.52 -9.39
N LEU A 55 4.04 -3.01 -9.57
CA LEU A 55 4.81 -2.31 -8.55
C LEU A 55 5.40 -1.03 -9.12
N PHE A 56 5.05 0.09 -8.51
CA PHE A 56 5.79 1.34 -8.62
C PHE A 56 6.83 1.40 -7.50
N ARG A 57 8.10 1.56 -7.87
CA ARG A 57 9.20 1.70 -6.93
C ARG A 57 9.92 3.02 -7.19
N PHE A 58 10.02 3.85 -6.17
CA PHE A 58 10.72 5.14 -6.25
C PHE A 58 11.66 5.30 -5.07
N TYR A 59 12.95 5.54 -5.33
CA TYR A 59 13.97 5.48 -4.30
C TYR A 59 15.18 6.36 -4.60
N GLN A 60 15.90 6.69 -3.54
CA GLN A 60 17.24 7.26 -3.63
C GLN A 60 18.28 6.15 -3.50
N ASP A 61 19.24 6.09 -4.43
CA ASP A 61 20.34 5.13 -4.37
C ASP A 61 21.47 5.57 -3.42
N GLU A 62 22.47 4.70 -3.24
CA GLU A 62 23.61 4.94 -2.35
C GLU A 62 24.48 6.14 -2.78
N ASN A 63 24.36 6.59 -4.04
CA ASN A 63 25.06 7.75 -4.58
C ASN A 63 24.17 9.01 -4.55
N ASN A 64 23.08 9.00 -3.78
CA ASN A 64 22.09 10.07 -3.67
C ASN A 64 21.29 10.38 -4.95
N HIS A 65 21.28 9.48 -5.94
CA HIS A 65 20.48 9.67 -7.15
C HIS A 65 19.09 9.07 -7.01
N TRP A 66 18.07 9.85 -7.36
CA TRP A 66 16.68 9.40 -7.42
C TRP A 66 16.40 8.54 -8.65
N LYS A 67 15.69 7.43 -8.45
CA LYS A 67 15.31 6.46 -9.49
C LYS A 67 13.87 6.03 -9.32
N ALA A 68 13.16 5.93 -10.45
CA ALA A 68 11.82 5.38 -10.53
C ALA A 68 11.82 4.14 -11.44
N GLU A 69 11.21 3.06 -10.96
CA GLU A 69 11.12 1.78 -11.65
C GLU A 69 9.69 1.26 -11.59
N PHE A 70 9.28 0.56 -12.65
CA PHE A 70 7.98 -0.09 -12.74
C PHE A 70 8.15 -1.56 -13.06
N TYR A 71 7.51 -2.41 -12.27
CA TYR A 71 7.46 -3.85 -12.48
C TYR A 71 6.01 -4.23 -12.74
N GLN A 72 5.77 -5.10 -13.72
CA GLN A 72 4.44 -5.62 -13.98
C GLN A 72 4.50 -7.07 -14.42
N THR A 73 3.56 -7.87 -13.93
CA THR A 73 3.32 -9.20 -14.46
C THR A 73 2.56 -9.12 -15.79
N TYR A 74 2.91 -9.97 -16.74
CA TYR A 74 2.13 -10.16 -17.97
C TYR A 74 2.16 -11.63 -18.38
N SER A 75 1.06 -12.08 -19.01
CA SER A 75 0.99 -13.41 -19.60
C SER A 75 1.59 -13.40 -21.00
N ARG A 76 2.42 -14.40 -21.33
CA ARG A 76 2.90 -14.65 -22.69
C ARG A 76 2.84 -16.15 -22.93
N GLY A 77 1.84 -16.61 -23.70
CA GLY A 77 1.68 -18.02 -24.05
C GLY A 77 0.36 -18.34 -24.75
N ASN A 78 0.36 -19.37 -25.58
CA ASN A 78 -0.84 -20.04 -26.08
C ASN A 78 -1.42 -20.92 -24.96
N GLN A 79 -2.73 -21.16 -24.99
CA GLN A 79 -3.63 -21.74 -23.97
C GLN A 79 -3.15 -22.95 -23.12
N LYS A 80 -2.00 -23.58 -23.38
CA LYS A 80 -1.51 -24.78 -22.70
C LYS A 80 -0.55 -24.54 -21.52
N GLU A 81 0.14 -23.40 -21.45
CA GLU A 81 1.04 -23.10 -20.31
C GLU A 81 0.95 -21.61 -19.93
N PHE A 82 0.23 -21.31 -18.84
CA PHE A 82 0.19 -19.96 -18.26
C PHE A 82 1.48 -19.68 -17.51
N LYS A 83 2.49 -19.12 -18.20
CA LYS A 83 3.71 -18.63 -17.57
C LYS A 83 3.60 -17.15 -17.25
N VAL A 84 3.64 -16.80 -15.97
CA VAL A 84 3.73 -15.41 -15.50
C VAL A 84 5.13 -14.88 -15.81
N ASN A 85 5.20 -13.84 -16.63
CA ASN A 85 6.44 -13.12 -16.94
C ASN A 85 6.43 -11.75 -16.27
N ILE A 86 7.61 -11.18 -16.01
CA ILE A 86 7.76 -9.89 -15.36
C ILE A 86 8.48 -8.95 -16.32
N ARG A 87 7.93 -7.74 -16.49
CA ARG A 87 8.59 -6.65 -17.20
C ARG A 87 9.01 -5.60 -16.21
N LYS A 88 10.31 -5.31 -16.18
CA LYS A 88 10.89 -4.14 -15.51
C LYS A 88 11.07 -3.00 -16.51
N SER A 89 10.67 -1.80 -16.14
CA SER A 89 10.87 -0.59 -16.93
C SER A 89 11.44 0.52 -16.05
N LYS A 90 12.41 1.28 -16.56
CA LYS A 90 12.83 2.53 -15.93
C LYS A 90 11.80 3.60 -16.24
N LEU A 91 11.39 4.35 -15.23
CA LEU A 91 10.50 5.49 -15.38
C LEU A 91 11.30 6.79 -15.36
N ASN A 92 10.84 7.77 -16.14
CA ASN A 92 11.36 9.13 -16.12
C ASN A 92 10.19 10.08 -15.91
N SER A 93 10.44 11.23 -15.27
CA SER A 93 9.50 12.35 -15.21
C SER A 93 10.18 13.59 -15.78
N LEU A 94 9.38 14.53 -16.28
CA LEU A 94 9.84 15.86 -16.67
C LEU A 94 10.17 16.73 -15.46
N LYS A 95 9.61 16.41 -14.29
CA LYS A 95 9.91 17.10 -13.03
C LYS A 95 11.22 16.60 -12.42
N ASN A 96 11.81 17.46 -11.59
CA ASN A 96 12.90 17.08 -10.72
C ASN A 96 12.43 15.96 -9.77
N LEU A 97 13.17 14.85 -9.70
CA LEU A 97 12.78 13.69 -8.92
C LEU A 97 12.87 13.93 -7.40
N GLU A 98 13.78 14.76 -6.93
CA GLU A 98 13.84 15.13 -5.51
C GLU A 98 12.61 15.95 -5.10
N LEU A 99 12.17 16.88 -5.97
CA LEU A 99 10.90 17.58 -5.78
C LEU A 99 9.72 16.58 -5.73
N LEU A 100 9.69 15.59 -6.61
CA LEU A 100 8.66 14.55 -6.60
C LEU A 100 8.66 13.75 -5.30
N TRP A 101 9.81 13.48 -4.69
CA TRP A 101 9.88 12.84 -3.38
C TRP A 101 9.20 13.70 -2.31
N MET A 102 9.46 15.01 -2.30
CA MET A 102 8.81 15.93 -1.35
C MET A 102 7.28 15.94 -1.57
N GLN A 103 6.84 16.00 -2.82
CA GLN A 103 5.40 15.94 -3.15
C GLN A 103 4.75 14.62 -2.73
N ILE A 104 5.48 13.49 -2.76
CA ILE A 104 5.00 12.22 -2.21
C ILE A 104 4.83 12.33 -0.70
N LEU A 105 5.79 12.91 0.02
CA LEU A 105 5.70 13.08 1.47
C LEU A 105 4.53 14.01 1.87
N ASP A 106 4.24 15.03 1.06
CA ASP A 106 3.11 15.96 1.28
C ASP A 106 1.73 15.28 1.18
N THR A 107 1.64 14.04 0.67
CA THR A 107 0.38 13.26 0.63
C THR A 107 0.06 12.56 1.95
N ASP A 108 0.80 12.85 3.03
CA ASP A 108 0.67 12.21 4.35
C ASP A 108 0.86 10.68 4.38
N VAL A 109 1.34 10.08 3.28
CA VAL A 109 1.57 8.63 3.14
C VAL A 109 2.41 8.01 4.26
N MET A 110 3.31 8.79 4.87
CA MET A 110 4.12 8.36 6.02
C MET A 110 3.30 8.10 7.30
N TYR A 111 2.07 8.61 7.37
CA TYR A 111 1.21 8.59 8.54
C TYR A 111 -0.13 7.89 8.30
N LEU A 112 -0.40 7.47 7.06
CA LEU A 112 -1.63 6.78 6.73
C LEU A 112 -1.76 5.49 7.56
N PRO A 113 -2.89 5.32 8.27
CA PRO A 113 -3.13 4.13 9.06
C PRO A 113 -3.53 2.97 8.16
N LYS A 114 -3.43 1.74 8.69
CA LYS A 114 -4.03 0.55 8.08
C LYS A 114 -5.55 0.69 7.95
N MET A 115 -6.14 0.07 6.92
CA MET A 115 -7.57 0.21 6.60
C MET A 115 -8.50 -0.16 7.76
N ASP A 116 -8.14 -1.19 8.55
CA ASP A 116 -8.90 -1.64 9.72
C ASP A 116 -9.09 -0.54 10.76
N LYS A 117 -8.11 0.37 10.90
CA LYS A 117 -8.17 1.50 11.83
C LYS A 117 -9.13 2.60 11.40
N ILE A 118 -9.43 2.71 10.10
CA ILE A 118 -10.35 3.70 9.56
C ILE A 118 -11.69 3.10 9.16
N GLN A 119 -11.88 1.79 9.35
CA GLN A 119 -13.10 1.09 8.95
C GLN A 119 -14.37 1.69 9.57
N TYR A 120 -14.28 2.28 10.77
CA TYR A 120 -15.40 2.98 11.40
C TYR A 120 -15.91 4.20 10.60
N LYS A 121 -15.04 4.83 9.79
CA LYS A 121 -15.40 5.93 8.88
C LYS A 121 -16.08 5.42 7.60
N LEU A 122 -15.88 4.15 7.26
CA LEU A 122 -16.41 3.47 6.06
C LEU A 122 -17.71 2.70 6.34
N ASN A 123 -18.24 2.84 7.55
CA ASN A 123 -19.47 2.19 7.98
C ASN A 123 -20.62 3.20 7.95
N LYS A 124 -21.74 2.83 7.30
CA LYS A 124 -22.96 3.60 7.43
C LYS A 124 -23.63 3.20 8.75
N LYS A 125 -23.51 4.09 9.74
CA LYS A 125 -24.21 3.98 11.02
C LYS A 125 -25.68 4.31 10.78
N ASN A 126 -26.55 3.30 10.83
CA ASN A 126 -27.98 3.55 10.81
C ASN A 126 -28.36 4.05 12.20
N LYS A 127 -28.84 5.29 12.30
CA LYS A 127 -29.32 5.88 13.56
C LYS A 127 -30.78 5.51 13.85
N ASP A 128 -31.26 4.47 13.18
CA ASP A 128 -32.58 3.89 13.41
C ASP A 128 -32.42 2.89 14.55
N TYR A 129 -32.87 3.29 15.74
CA TYR A 129 -32.81 2.49 16.95
C TYR A 129 -34.09 1.66 17.06
N GLN A 130 -33.95 0.35 17.25
CA GLN A 130 -35.07 -0.59 17.42
C GLN A 130 -35.02 -1.18 18.83
N ILE A 131 -36.19 -1.46 19.41
CA ILE A 131 -36.28 -2.15 20.70
C ILE A 131 -36.69 -3.59 20.40
N GLU A 132 -35.81 -4.54 20.69
CA GLU A 132 -36.06 -5.98 20.61
C GLU A 132 -35.76 -6.60 21.97
N ASP A 133 -36.70 -7.38 22.51
CA ASP A 133 -36.60 -8.04 23.83
C ASP A 133 -36.16 -7.14 25.00
N GLY A 134 -36.50 -5.84 24.94
CA GLY A 134 -36.15 -4.85 25.96
C GLY A 134 -34.77 -4.21 25.80
N GLU A 135 -34.01 -4.58 24.78
CA GLU A 135 -32.72 -3.98 24.44
C GLU A 135 -32.84 -2.99 23.26
N ILE A 136 -32.09 -1.89 23.32
CA ILE A 136 -31.99 -0.91 22.22
C ILE A 136 -30.89 -1.36 21.27
N LEU A 137 -31.26 -1.76 20.06
CA LEU A 137 -30.35 -2.19 19.01
C LEU A 137 -30.15 -1.08 17.97
N SER A 138 -28.93 -0.96 17.45
CA SER A 138 -28.61 -0.12 16.30
C SER A 138 -27.89 -0.96 15.24
N SER A 139 -28.24 -0.80 13.96
CA SER A 139 -27.61 -1.54 12.87
C SER A 139 -26.46 -0.75 12.23
N ILE A 140 -25.38 -1.46 11.91
CA ILE A 140 -24.29 -0.94 11.09
C ILE A 140 -24.32 -1.67 9.76
N SER A 141 -24.48 -0.92 8.66
CA SER A 141 -24.35 -1.51 7.33
C SER A 141 -22.93 -1.35 6.81
N ARG A 142 -22.35 -2.47 6.37
CA ARG A 142 -21.05 -2.54 5.71
C ARG A 142 -21.27 -2.77 4.23
N THR A 143 -20.44 -2.15 3.40
CA THR A 143 -20.42 -2.42 1.97
C THR A 143 -19.10 -3.09 1.65
N TYR A 144 -19.18 -4.28 1.07
CA TYR A 144 -18.03 -5.01 0.58
C TYR A 144 -17.98 -4.85 -0.93
N MET A 145 -16.82 -4.47 -1.46
CA MET A 145 -16.58 -4.40 -2.90
C MET A 145 -15.95 -5.73 -3.32
N VAL A 146 -16.57 -6.39 -4.30
CA VAL A 146 -16.18 -7.74 -4.74
C VAL A 146 -15.16 -7.66 -5.89
N ASP A 147 -15.35 -6.70 -6.79
CA ASP A 147 -14.45 -6.45 -7.91
C ASP A 147 -13.73 -5.11 -7.72
N GLY A 148 -12.42 -5.16 -7.51
CA GLY A 148 -11.61 -3.98 -7.71
C GLY A 148 -10.12 -4.17 -7.50
N VAL A 149 -9.50 -3.16 -6.88
CA VAL A 149 -8.06 -2.97 -6.89
C VAL A 149 -7.58 -2.69 -5.49
N ASP A 150 -6.67 -3.54 -5.03
CA ASP A 150 -6.05 -3.42 -3.74
C ASP A 150 -4.66 -2.81 -3.90
N TYR A 151 -4.32 -1.92 -2.98
CA TYR A 151 -3.02 -1.28 -2.96
C TYR A 151 -2.32 -1.57 -1.66
N TYR A 152 -1.10 -2.06 -1.77
CA TYR A 152 -0.21 -2.27 -0.64
C TYR A 152 0.98 -1.32 -0.76
N THR A 153 1.26 -0.56 0.28
CA THR A 153 2.26 0.51 0.27
C THR A 153 3.28 0.32 1.38
N LEU A 154 4.56 0.33 1.00
CA LEU A 154 5.70 0.48 1.89
C LEU A 154 6.34 1.84 1.63
N ILE A 155 6.59 2.62 2.67
CA ILE A 155 7.37 3.84 2.54
C ILE A 155 8.37 3.98 3.67
N LYS A 156 9.59 4.42 3.34
CA LYS A 156 10.64 4.75 4.29
C LYS A 156 11.26 6.08 3.94
N ASN A 157 11.44 6.91 4.96
CA ASN A 157 12.13 8.18 4.91
C ASN A 157 13.12 8.23 6.08
N LYS A 158 14.39 7.99 5.76
CA LYS A 158 15.50 7.81 6.72
C LYS A 158 15.19 6.72 7.75
N THR A 159 14.88 7.11 8.98
CA THR A 159 14.60 6.21 10.11
C THR A 159 13.12 5.91 10.29
N HIS A 160 12.24 6.66 9.63
CA HIS A 160 10.79 6.48 9.74
C HIS A 160 10.31 5.59 8.60
N GLN A 161 9.41 4.67 8.92
CA GLN A 161 8.81 3.75 7.95
C GLN A 161 7.32 3.60 8.25
N ASN A 162 6.53 3.44 7.20
CA ASN A 162 5.11 3.08 7.28
C ASN A 162 4.77 1.95 6.30
N GLU A 163 3.76 1.17 6.66
CA GLU A 163 3.25 0.04 5.89
C GLU A 163 1.73 -0.08 6.09
N PHE A 164 0.99 -0.07 4.98
CA PHE A 164 -0.46 -0.19 5.00
C PHE A 164 -0.99 -0.79 3.69
N GLU A 165 -2.19 -1.35 3.77
CA GLU A 165 -2.94 -1.87 2.62
C GLU A 165 -4.32 -1.25 2.62
N TYR A 166 -4.73 -0.70 1.48
CA TYR A 166 -6.09 -0.24 1.21
C TYR A 166 -6.70 -1.09 0.10
N GLU A 167 -7.77 -1.79 0.48
CA GLU A 167 -8.62 -2.52 -0.45
C GLU A 167 -9.60 -1.55 -1.10
N ASN A 168 -9.65 -1.52 -2.42
CA ASN A 168 -10.60 -0.72 -3.20
C ASN A 168 -10.70 0.78 -2.83
N PRO A 169 -9.58 1.51 -2.58
CA PRO A 169 -9.61 2.86 -2.03
C PRO A 169 -10.35 3.86 -2.93
N GLU A 170 -10.21 3.75 -4.25
CA GLU A 170 -10.86 4.65 -5.21
C GLU A 170 -12.39 4.50 -5.16
N SER A 171 -12.87 3.25 -5.09
CA SER A 171 -14.29 2.95 -4.97
C SER A 171 -14.85 3.37 -3.61
N TYR A 172 -14.10 3.17 -2.52
CA TYR A 172 -14.49 3.68 -1.20
C TYR A 172 -14.53 5.20 -1.17
N LEU A 173 -13.62 5.90 -1.85
CA LEU A 173 -13.60 7.36 -1.91
C LEU A 173 -14.83 7.91 -2.62
N GLN A 174 -15.30 7.27 -3.69
CA GLN A 174 -16.56 7.66 -4.36
C GLN A 174 -17.76 7.62 -3.39
N LYS A 175 -17.78 6.66 -2.47
CA LYS A 175 -18.85 6.49 -1.50
C LYS A 175 -18.69 7.35 -0.25
N TYR A 176 -17.44 7.55 0.18
CA TYR A 176 -17.07 8.27 1.40
C TYR A 176 -16.08 9.39 1.07
N PRO A 177 -16.52 10.44 0.33
CA PRO A 177 -15.64 11.46 -0.25
C PRO A 177 -14.95 12.36 0.77
N ASN A 178 -15.33 12.29 2.04
CA ASN A 178 -14.81 13.13 3.12
C ASN A 178 -13.88 12.35 4.07
N VAL A 179 -13.44 11.15 3.68
CA VAL A 179 -12.49 10.37 4.49
C VAL A 179 -11.08 10.78 4.10
N ASP A 180 -10.45 11.56 4.97
CA ASP A 180 -9.13 12.16 4.75
C ASP A 180 -8.09 11.14 4.28
N GLU A 181 -8.06 9.94 4.89
CA GLU A 181 -7.09 8.91 4.52
C GLU A 181 -7.26 8.40 3.07
N LEU A 182 -8.49 8.35 2.58
CA LEU A 182 -8.77 7.98 1.19
C LEU A 182 -8.43 9.12 0.23
N ILE A 183 -8.64 10.37 0.63
CA ILE A 183 -8.27 11.56 -0.14
C ILE A 183 -6.73 11.62 -0.29
N SER A 184 -6.00 11.57 0.82
CA SER A 184 -4.54 11.57 0.86
C SER A 184 -3.95 10.43 0.01
N PHE A 185 -4.51 9.22 0.12
CA PHE A 185 -4.05 8.10 -0.72
C PHE A 185 -4.35 8.31 -2.21
N GLN A 186 -5.51 8.89 -2.55
CA GLN A 186 -5.85 9.24 -3.93
C GLN A 186 -4.91 10.29 -4.51
N GLU A 187 -4.48 11.28 -3.72
CA GLU A 187 -3.49 12.29 -4.14
C GLU A 187 -2.16 11.63 -4.51
N LEU A 188 -1.69 10.66 -3.71
CA LEU A 188 -0.51 9.85 -4.03
C LEU A 188 -0.68 9.10 -5.36
N LEU A 189 -1.80 8.40 -5.55
CA LEU A 189 -2.07 7.66 -6.79
C LEU A 189 -2.11 8.60 -8.00
N ASN A 190 -2.73 9.77 -7.85
CA ASN A 190 -2.83 10.78 -8.91
C ASN A 190 -1.46 11.36 -9.27
N LEU A 191 -0.60 11.62 -8.29
CA LEU A 191 0.77 12.06 -8.50
C LEU A 191 1.56 11.02 -9.31
N ILE A 192 1.50 9.74 -8.89
CA ILE A 192 2.19 8.65 -9.57
C ILE A 192 1.70 8.51 -11.03
N ARG A 193 0.38 8.50 -11.25
CA ARG A 193 -0.22 8.40 -12.59
C ARG A 193 0.18 9.57 -13.48
N THR A 194 0.12 10.79 -12.94
CA THR A 194 0.37 12.02 -13.70
C THR A 194 1.83 12.10 -14.12
N GLU A 195 2.75 11.79 -13.21
CA GLU A 195 4.18 12.02 -13.41
C GLU A 195 4.89 10.88 -14.12
N PHE A 196 4.43 9.64 -13.92
CA PHE A 196 5.08 8.46 -14.47
C PHE A 196 4.26 7.71 -15.52
N LYS A 197 3.00 8.13 -15.77
CA LYS A 197 2.11 7.54 -16.79
C LYS A 197 1.91 6.02 -16.63
N ILE A 198 1.87 5.57 -15.37
CA ILE A 198 1.54 4.19 -14.98
C ILE A 198 0.22 4.16 -14.21
N PHE A 199 -0.26 2.97 -13.83
CA PHE A 199 -1.54 2.79 -13.10
C PHE A 199 -2.76 3.42 -13.79
N THR A 200 -2.66 3.70 -15.08
CA THR A 200 -3.76 4.23 -15.89
C THR A 200 -4.77 3.11 -16.11
N ASN A 201 -6.04 3.39 -15.87
CA ASN A 201 -7.11 2.49 -16.28
C ASN A 201 -7.09 2.43 -17.81
N LYS A 202 -7.07 1.20 -18.36
CA LYS A 202 -7.36 0.98 -19.78
C LYS A 202 -8.86 1.04 -20.00
#